data_AF-A0A3A0CIT1-F1
#
_entry.id   AF-A0A3A0CIT1-F1
#
_cell.length_a   1.000
_cell.length_b   1.000
_cell.length_c   1.000
_cell.angle_alpha   90.00
_cell.angle_beta   90.00
_cell.angle_gamma   90.00
#
_symmetry.space_group_name_H-M   'P 1'
#
loop_
_entity.id
_entity.type
_entity.pdbx_description
1 polymer ?
#
loop_
_entity_poly.entity_id
_entity_poly.type
_entity_poly.pdbx_seq_one_letter_code
_entity_poly.pdbx_strand_id
1 'polypeptide(L)'
;MMPQARHSALARRRPALPLVHAVILVLLAAPLTAQETSEHLAPPPEDDPASRYMKPTTLGLRLTPEIAGAMSRKIVENMSREYELSPDQAASIENIFQQRLMRFAHENEKTGQRMIEFMMATMIENDGRFPRDKAQEFAKMAKPMLPNLKQLVSDIGADVGKEMSMSQRLRFTGDMTKAAAGITIFETRMKRWEEGTVGENANPFWDPSEKDPSAVQTDSGEDPNEHPDLKRARLEVERWSLWEVNIDGEWPEYVKRAGEYYEFDEKQKTAAEAILKQCQERAGAIKSPEWTDRVKKNRIARRLTRRSRDEIREGPVAFALDQEYERLRRPLQELDAEFKRRIDELPDARQRAAAKDAARQMLSDRGMQEPPI
;
A
#
# COMPACT_ATOMS: atom_id res chain seq x y z
N MET A 1 -32.70 11.16 37.58
CA MET A 1 -31.87 10.21 36.82
C MET A 1 -31.45 10.87 35.52
N MET A 2 -30.21 11.37 35.43
CA MET A 2 -29.65 11.98 34.22
C MET A 2 -28.78 10.96 33.48
N PRO A 3 -28.84 10.88 32.14
CA PRO A 3 -27.98 9.98 31.38
C PRO A 3 -26.58 10.60 31.23
N GLN A 4 -25.55 9.86 31.68
CA GLN A 4 -24.15 10.17 31.40
C GLN A 4 -23.86 9.92 29.92
N ALA A 5 -23.56 10.98 29.18
CA ALA A 5 -23.01 10.90 27.84
C ALA A 5 -21.55 10.40 27.91
N ARG A 6 -21.31 9.16 27.46
CA ARG A 6 -19.96 8.63 27.25
C ARG A 6 -19.39 9.22 25.96
N HIS A 7 -18.53 10.23 26.10
CA HIS A 7 -17.67 10.68 25.01
C HIS A 7 -16.49 9.71 24.84
N SER A 8 -16.63 8.77 23.91
CA SER A 8 -15.51 7.96 23.41
C SER A 8 -14.84 8.66 22.24
N ALA A 9 -13.88 9.53 22.52
CA ALA A 9 -12.98 10.10 21.52
C ALA A 9 -11.82 9.12 21.25
N LEU A 10 -12.06 8.09 20.44
CA LEU A 10 -10.99 7.30 19.84
C LEU A 10 -10.44 8.08 18.63
N ALA A 11 -9.36 8.82 18.86
CA ALA A 11 -8.55 9.38 17.78
C ALA A 11 -8.03 8.23 16.91
N ARG A 12 -8.63 8.04 15.73
CA ARG A 12 -8.16 7.09 14.71
C ARG A 12 -6.79 7.56 14.22
N ARG A 13 -5.72 6.99 14.78
CA ARG A 13 -4.35 7.17 14.29
C ARG A 13 -4.28 6.61 12.87
N ARG A 14 -3.99 7.47 11.89
CA ARG A 14 -3.59 7.05 10.54
C ARG A 14 -2.35 6.17 10.66
N PRO A 15 -2.25 5.02 9.98
CA PRO A 15 -1.00 4.29 9.94
C PRO A 15 -0.04 5.08 9.04
N ALA A 16 1.00 5.64 9.66
CA ALA A 16 2.13 6.26 8.97
C ALA A 16 2.94 5.15 8.26
N LEU A 17 2.52 4.84 7.04
CA LEU A 17 3.03 3.73 6.23
C LEU A 17 3.76 4.12 4.92
N PRO A 18 3.93 5.38 4.47
CA PRO A 18 4.38 5.62 3.09
C PRO A 18 5.81 5.16 2.83
N LEU A 19 6.74 5.29 3.79
CA LEU A 19 8.16 4.95 3.57
C LEU A 19 8.43 3.43 3.66
N VAL A 20 7.82 2.76 4.64
CA VAL A 20 7.91 1.29 4.78
C VAL A 20 7.16 0.60 3.64
N HIS A 21 5.99 1.13 3.24
CA HIS A 21 5.29 0.65 2.06
C HIS A 21 6.03 0.98 0.77
N ALA A 22 6.68 2.12 0.62
CA ALA A 22 7.47 2.41 -0.58
C ALA A 22 8.63 1.42 -0.72
N VAL A 23 9.41 1.15 0.34
CA VAL A 23 10.51 0.19 0.26
C VAL A 23 10.00 -1.23 -0.04
N ILE A 24 8.82 -1.62 0.49
CA ILE A 24 8.23 -2.95 0.31
C ILE A 24 7.46 -3.09 -1.03
N LEU A 25 6.70 -2.08 -1.46
CA LEU A 25 5.94 -2.07 -2.73
C LEU A 25 6.86 -1.90 -3.93
N VAL A 26 7.96 -1.14 -3.79
CA VAL A 26 8.91 -0.97 -4.89
C VAL A 26 9.70 -2.26 -5.15
N LEU A 27 9.85 -3.15 -4.15
CA LEU A 27 10.34 -4.52 -4.36
C LEU A 27 9.33 -5.43 -5.11
N LEU A 28 8.07 -5.01 -5.26
CA LEU A 28 6.97 -5.80 -5.84
C LEU A 28 6.40 -5.22 -7.15
N ALA A 29 6.78 -3.99 -7.53
CA ALA A 29 6.24 -3.31 -8.69
C ALA A 29 7.38 -2.75 -9.57
N ALA A 30 7.92 -3.59 -10.45
CA ALA A 30 8.64 -3.16 -11.63
C ALA A 30 8.20 -4.00 -12.85
N PRO A 31 7.82 -3.38 -13.97
CA PRO A 31 7.62 -4.11 -15.22
C PRO A 31 8.98 -4.56 -15.77
N LEU A 32 9.07 -5.84 -16.15
CA LEU A 32 10.22 -6.40 -16.85
C LEU A 32 10.29 -5.84 -18.28
N THR A 33 11.27 -4.99 -18.55
CA THR A 33 11.86 -4.84 -19.89
C THR A 33 13.37 -4.81 -19.77
N ALA A 34 14.02 -5.94 -20.06
CA ALA A 34 15.37 -5.98 -20.60
C ALA A 34 15.66 -7.39 -21.17
N GLN A 35 16.08 -7.40 -22.43
CA GLN A 35 16.44 -8.53 -23.27
C GLN A 35 17.97 -8.54 -23.47
N GLU A 36 18.58 -9.75 -23.50
CA GLU A 36 19.90 -10.14 -24.08
C GLU A 36 21.18 -9.48 -23.52
N THR A 37 22.26 -10.18 -23.14
CA THR A 37 23.00 -11.29 -23.78
C THR A 37 23.94 -11.94 -22.74
N SER A 38 24.14 -13.26 -22.77
CA SER A 38 25.47 -13.86 -22.48
C SER A 38 25.52 -15.34 -22.89
N GLU A 39 26.51 -15.67 -23.72
CA GLU A 39 26.81 -17.00 -24.27
C GLU A 39 27.53 -17.93 -23.28
N HIS A 40 27.28 -19.23 -23.48
CA HIS A 40 28.13 -20.40 -23.18
C HIS A 40 28.37 -20.88 -21.75
N LEU A 41 27.52 -21.81 -21.29
CA LEU A 41 27.92 -23.06 -20.59
C LEU A 41 26.94 -24.20 -20.98
N ALA A 42 27.45 -25.42 -21.16
CA ALA A 42 26.66 -26.58 -21.62
C ALA A 42 25.72 -27.15 -20.54
N PRO A 43 24.46 -27.51 -20.88
CA PRO A 43 23.49 -28.01 -19.91
C PRO A 43 23.55 -29.55 -19.69
N PRO A 44 23.13 -30.05 -18.52
CA PRO A 44 22.92 -31.48 -18.23
C PRO A 44 21.63 -32.02 -18.88
N PRO A 45 21.47 -33.35 -19.06
CA PRO A 45 20.47 -33.94 -19.94
C PRO A 45 19.02 -33.69 -19.49
N GLU A 46 18.19 -33.53 -20.50
CA GLU A 46 16.82 -33.02 -20.50
C GLU A 46 15.86 -34.16 -20.78
N ASP A 47 14.81 -34.40 -19.97
CA ASP A 47 13.63 -35.14 -20.47
C ASP A 47 12.34 -34.83 -19.69
N ASP A 48 12.21 -33.59 -19.19
CA ASP A 48 10.90 -33.00 -18.91
C ASP A 48 10.86 -31.59 -19.53
N PRO A 49 10.06 -31.36 -20.59
CA PRO A 49 9.98 -30.05 -21.26
C PRO A 49 9.43 -28.95 -20.34
N ALA A 50 8.65 -29.27 -19.30
CA ALA A 50 8.23 -28.28 -18.30
C ALA A 50 9.37 -27.92 -17.34
N SER A 51 10.27 -28.87 -17.05
CA SER A 51 11.44 -28.65 -16.18
C SER A 51 12.48 -27.71 -16.78
N ARG A 52 12.52 -27.52 -18.11
CA ARG A 52 13.48 -26.61 -18.77
C ARG A 52 13.19 -25.13 -18.49
N TYR A 53 11.92 -24.78 -18.28
CA TYR A 53 11.48 -23.40 -18.01
C TYR A 53 11.40 -23.06 -16.51
N MET A 54 11.46 -24.08 -15.64
CA MET A 54 11.35 -23.96 -14.18
C MET A 54 12.71 -24.04 -13.46
N LYS A 55 13.83 -24.16 -14.18
CA LYS A 55 15.15 -24.02 -13.56
C LYS A 55 15.33 -22.55 -13.15
N PRO A 56 15.73 -22.25 -11.90
CA PRO A 56 16.10 -20.90 -11.51
C PRO A 56 17.04 -20.34 -12.57
N THR A 57 16.74 -19.15 -13.09
CA THR A 57 17.65 -18.51 -14.03
C THR A 57 19.01 -18.41 -13.34
N THR A 58 20.10 -18.69 -14.05
CA THR A 58 21.46 -18.43 -13.55
C THR A 58 21.64 -16.96 -13.15
N LEU A 59 20.72 -16.10 -13.62
CA LEU A 59 20.57 -14.68 -13.38
C LEU A 59 19.17 -14.43 -12.80
N GLY A 60 18.92 -14.72 -11.53
CA GLY A 60 17.61 -14.43 -10.95
C GLY A 60 17.29 -12.95 -10.84
N LEU A 61 16.21 -12.64 -10.10
CA LEU A 61 15.84 -11.26 -9.88
C LEU A 61 16.93 -10.53 -9.07
N ARG A 62 17.75 -9.75 -9.76
CA ARG A 62 18.86 -8.98 -9.19
C ARG A 62 18.48 -7.51 -9.10
N LEU A 63 18.84 -6.89 -7.99
CA LEU A 63 18.80 -5.43 -7.88
C LEU A 63 19.96 -4.85 -8.69
N THR A 64 19.67 -4.31 -9.87
CA THR A 64 20.67 -3.61 -10.69
C THR A 64 20.83 -2.16 -10.23
N PRO A 65 21.94 -1.48 -10.58
CA PRO A 65 22.10 -0.05 -10.32
C PRO A 65 20.96 0.82 -10.86
N GLU A 66 20.40 0.46 -12.03
CA GLU A 66 19.27 1.15 -12.66
C GLU A 66 17.99 0.97 -11.85
N ILE A 67 17.69 -0.27 -11.42
CA ILE A 67 16.53 -0.54 -10.55
C ILE A 67 16.71 0.24 -9.26
N ALA A 68 17.85 0.11 -8.57
CA ALA A 68 18.12 0.84 -7.33
C ALA A 68 18.00 2.36 -7.49
N GLY A 69 18.48 2.91 -8.61
CA GLY A 69 18.32 4.33 -8.95
C GLY A 69 16.86 4.73 -9.12
N ALA A 70 16.06 3.94 -9.85
CA ALA A 70 14.62 4.17 -10.00
C ALA A 70 13.87 4.09 -8.67
N MET A 71 14.20 3.10 -7.81
CA MET A 71 13.64 2.99 -6.46
C MET A 71 13.96 4.23 -5.62
N SER A 72 15.24 4.63 -5.61
CA SER A 72 15.76 5.74 -4.82
C SER A 72 15.10 7.06 -5.24
N ARG A 73 15.02 7.33 -6.55
CA ARG A 73 14.32 8.49 -7.09
C ARG A 73 12.88 8.54 -6.63
N LYS A 74 12.16 7.40 -6.65
CA LYS A 74 10.77 7.37 -6.21
C LYS A 74 10.59 7.65 -4.72
N ILE A 75 11.49 7.12 -3.89
CA ILE A 75 11.51 7.40 -2.45
C ILE A 75 11.79 8.89 -2.22
N VAL A 76 12.80 9.44 -2.89
CA VAL A 76 13.19 10.84 -2.75
C VAL A 76 12.11 11.79 -3.25
N GLU A 77 11.42 11.51 -4.36
CA GLU A 77 10.26 12.30 -4.81
C GLU A 77 9.18 12.46 -3.73
N ASN A 78 8.95 11.41 -2.93
CA ASN A 78 8.01 11.46 -1.82
C ASN A 78 8.60 12.28 -0.65
N MET A 79 9.87 12.02 -0.30
CA MET A 79 10.57 12.73 0.77
C MET A 79 10.72 14.23 0.50
N SER A 80 10.99 14.63 -0.75
CA SER A 80 11.14 16.04 -1.12
C SER A 80 9.86 16.83 -0.86
N ARG A 81 8.69 16.21 -1.07
CA ARG A 81 7.39 16.83 -0.75
C ARG A 81 7.12 16.85 0.75
N GLU A 82 7.44 15.77 1.45
CA GLU A 82 7.14 15.61 2.88
C GLU A 82 8.05 16.46 3.79
N TYR A 83 9.32 16.58 3.42
CA TYR A 83 10.34 17.28 4.21
C TYR A 83 10.82 18.58 3.56
N GLU A 84 10.27 18.98 2.42
CA GLU A 84 10.65 20.20 1.70
C GLU A 84 12.16 20.21 1.38
N LEU A 85 12.66 19.12 0.78
CA LEU A 85 14.08 18.99 0.45
C LEU A 85 14.45 19.95 -0.69
N SER A 86 15.61 20.60 -0.59
CA SER A 86 16.18 21.32 -1.73
C SER A 86 16.59 20.34 -2.85
N PRO A 87 16.75 20.81 -4.09
CA PRO A 87 17.24 19.95 -5.18
C PRO A 87 18.57 19.27 -4.87
N ASP A 88 19.50 19.99 -4.24
CA ASP A 88 20.82 19.46 -3.86
C ASP A 88 20.70 18.39 -2.76
N GLN A 89 19.86 18.64 -1.74
CA GLN A 89 19.56 17.65 -0.71
C GLN A 89 18.93 16.39 -1.33
N ALA A 90 17.96 16.56 -2.22
CA ALA A 90 17.27 15.45 -2.89
C ALA A 90 18.26 14.60 -3.70
N ALA A 91 19.14 15.21 -4.50
CA ALA A 91 20.14 14.50 -5.27
C ALA A 91 21.16 13.76 -4.37
N SER A 92 21.62 14.40 -3.29
CA SER A 92 22.49 13.77 -2.30
C SER A 92 21.84 12.55 -1.64
N ILE A 93 20.58 12.71 -1.20
CA ILE A 93 19.79 11.64 -0.57
C ILE A 93 19.49 10.51 -1.57
N GLU A 94 19.19 10.79 -2.84
CA GLU A 94 18.99 9.76 -3.87
C GLU A 94 20.23 8.88 -4.01
N ASN A 95 21.42 9.50 -4.06
CA ASN A 95 22.69 8.78 -4.11
C ASN A 95 22.92 7.93 -2.84
N ILE A 96 22.60 8.45 -1.65
CA ILE A 96 22.68 7.69 -0.39
C ILE A 96 21.77 6.44 -0.46
N PHE A 97 20.51 6.60 -0.85
CA PHE A 97 19.59 5.46 -0.99
C PHE A 97 20.11 4.44 -1.99
N GLN A 98 20.56 4.89 -3.17
CA GLN A 98 21.05 3.99 -4.20
C GLN A 98 22.25 3.17 -3.70
N GLN A 99 23.24 3.83 -3.09
CA GLN A 99 24.42 3.14 -2.54
C GLN A 99 24.06 2.15 -1.43
N ARG A 100 23.15 2.54 -0.53
CA ARG A 100 22.72 1.71 0.60
C ARG A 100 21.90 0.51 0.14
N LEU A 101 20.98 0.69 -0.81
CA LEU A 101 20.21 -0.39 -1.42
C LEU A 101 21.11 -1.36 -2.19
N MET A 102 22.06 -0.85 -2.99
CA MET A 102 23.01 -1.69 -3.71
C MET A 102 23.89 -2.50 -2.75
N ARG A 103 24.42 -1.89 -1.69
CA ARG A 103 25.21 -2.62 -0.68
C ARG A 103 24.40 -3.73 -0.03
N PHE A 104 23.17 -3.42 0.41
CA PHE A 104 22.27 -4.40 0.98
C PHE A 104 22.00 -5.57 0.01
N ALA A 105 21.77 -5.28 -1.26
CA ALA A 105 21.55 -6.31 -2.27
C ALA A 105 22.78 -7.21 -2.47
N HIS A 106 23.99 -6.66 -2.50
CA HIS A 106 25.21 -7.46 -2.61
C HIS A 106 25.44 -8.34 -1.38
N GLU A 107 25.27 -7.79 -0.17
CA GLU A 107 25.42 -8.54 1.08
C GLU A 107 24.42 -9.69 1.21
N ASN A 108 23.27 -9.57 0.56
CA ASN A 108 22.18 -10.54 0.64
C ASN A 108 21.90 -11.23 -0.70
N GLU A 109 22.77 -11.15 -1.71
CA GLU A 109 22.45 -11.51 -3.10
C GLU A 109 21.81 -12.90 -3.21
N LYS A 110 22.49 -13.92 -2.69
CA LYS A 110 22.05 -15.32 -2.79
C LYS A 110 20.73 -15.57 -2.03
N THR A 111 20.62 -15.03 -0.82
CA THR A 111 19.45 -15.26 0.05
C THR A 111 18.25 -14.45 -0.43
N GLY A 112 18.47 -13.18 -0.78
CA GLY A 112 17.46 -12.23 -1.21
C GLY A 112 16.85 -12.59 -2.55
N GLN A 113 17.66 -12.99 -3.53
CA GLN A 113 17.17 -13.44 -4.84
C GLN A 113 16.18 -14.62 -4.66
N ARG A 114 16.63 -15.67 -3.96
CA ARG A 114 15.79 -16.86 -3.70
C ARG A 114 14.52 -16.51 -2.93
N MET A 115 14.62 -15.65 -1.92
CA MET A 115 13.47 -15.21 -1.14
C MET A 115 12.45 -14.45 -1.99
N ILE A 116 12.91 -13.54 -2.86
CA ILE A 116 12.03 -12.74 -3.70
C ILE A 116 11.36 -13.60 -4.77
N GLU A 117 12.11 -14.47 -5.45
CA GLU A 117 11.55 -15.43 -6.42
C GLU A 117 10.50 -16.34 -5.77
N PHE A 118 10.83 -16.89 -4.59
CA PHE A 118 9.90 -17.70 -3.81
C PHE A 118 8.64 -16.92 -3.45
N MET A 119 8.78 -15.66 -3.03
CA MET A 119 7.67 -14.79 -2.68
C MET A 119 6.77 -14.52 -3.88
N MET A 120 7.33 -14.14 -5.03
CA MET A 120 6.55 -13.86 -6.23
C MET A 120 5.83 -15.10 -6.73
N ALA A 121 6.52 -16.24 -6.84
CA ALA A 121 5.91 -17.51 -7.24
C ALA A 121 4.75 -17.88 -6.32
N THR A 122 4.98 -17.84 -4.99
CA THR A 122 3.94 -18.13 -4.00
C THR A 122 2.75 -17.18 -4.13
N MET A 123 3.00 -15.87 -4.31
CA MET A 123 1.93 -14.89 -4.47
C MET A 123 1.14 -15.08 -5.77
N ILE A 124 1.79 -15.44 -6.88
CA ILE A 124 1.10 -15.69 -8.15
C ILE A 124 0.26 -16.96 -8.05
N GLU A 125 0.82 -18.05 -7.52
CA GLU A 125 0.14 -19.34 -7.38
C GLU A 125 -1.04 -19.28 -6.40
N ASN A 126 -0.99 -18.38 -5.41
CA ASN A 126 -1.94 -18.35 -4.30
C ASN A 126 -2.70 -17.02 -4.17
N ASP A 127 -2.89 -16.28 -5.28
CA ASP A 127 -3.66 -15.02 -5.32
C ASP A 127 -3.22 -14.00 -4.24
N GLY A 128 -1.91 -13.84 -4.05
CA GLY A 128 -1.28 -12.90 -3.12
C GLY A 128 -1.21 -13.39 -1.66
N ARG A 129 -1.32 -14.70 -1.43
CA ARG A 129 -1.35 -15.31 -0.08
C ARG A 129 -0.21 -16.28 0.12
N PHE A 130 0.07 -16.59 1.38
CA PHE A 130 1.02 -17.62 1.76
C PHE A 130 0.30 -18.75 2.49
N PRO A 131 0.16 -19.93 1.86
CA PRO A 131 -0.15 -21.16 2.57
C PRO A 131 0.82 -21.38 3.74
N ARG A 132 0.40 -22.13 4.77
CA ARG A 132 1.16 -22.28 6.02
C ARG A 132 2.59 -22.79 5.80
N ASP A 133 2.75 -23.81 4.98
CA ASP A 133 4.05 -24.39 4.61
C ASP A 133 4.94 -23.36 3.88
N LYS A 134 4.35 -22.61 2.94
CA LYS A 134 5.06 -21.55 2.21
C LYS A 134 5.42 -20.37 3.08
N ALA A 135 4.56 -19.99 4.03
CA ALA A 135 4.83 -18.97 5.02
C ALA A 135 6.00 -19.36 5.94
N GLN A 136 6.05 -20.62 6.40
CA GLN A 136 7.16 -21.16 7.17
C GLN A 136 8.47 -21.13 6.37
N GLU A 137 8.43 -21.55 5.11
CA GLU A 137 9.59 -21.51 4.22
C GLU A 137 10.07 -20.08 3.97
N PHE A 138 9.16 -19.15 3.67
CA PHE A 138 9.47 -17.72 3.53
C PHE A 138 10.11 -17.14 4.78
N ALA A 139 9.56 -17.45 5.97
CA ALA A 139 10.11 -16.98 7.23
C ALA A 139 11.54 -17.45 7.48
N LYS A 140 11.86 -18.71 7.16
CA LYS A 140 13.22 -19.26 7.23
C LYS A 140 14.18 -18.55 6.26
N MET A 141 13.71 -18.19 5.07
CA MET A 141 14.51 -17.44 4.08
C MET A 141 14.72 -15.97 4.49
N ALA A 142 13.72 -15.33 5.09
CA ALA A 142 13.77 -13.93 5.48
C ALA A 142 14.62 -13.67 6.73
N LYS A 143 14.62 -14.60 7.69
CA LYS A 143 15.27 -14.45 9.00
C LYS A 143 16.76 -14.06 8.93
N PRO A 144 17.61 -14.68 8.09
CA PRO A 144 19.01 -14.27 7.95
C PRO A 144 19.21 -12.84 7.44
N MET A 145 18.22 -12.26 6.76
CA MET A 145 18.31 -10.91 6.20
C MET A 145 17.90 -9.81 7.21
N LEU A 146 17.20 -10.17 8.29
CA LEU A 146 16.66 -9.21 9.26
C LEU A 146 17.73 -8.33 9.94
N PRO A 147 18.91 -8.84 10.35
CA PRO A 147 19.97 -7.99 10.88
C PRO A 147 20.43 -6.94 9.88
N ASN A 148 20.66 -7.35 8.63
CA ASN A 148 21.08 -6.45 7.54
C ASN A 148 20.00 -5.42 7.21
N LEU A 149 18.71 -5.80 7.29
CA LEU A 149 17.59 -4.88 7.06
C LEU A 149 17.50 -3.82 8.16
N LYS A 150 17.71 -4.19 9.43
CA LYS A 150 17.79 -3.22 10.54
C LYS A 150 18.97 -2.28 10.36
N GLN A 151 20.12 -2.82 10.00
CA GLN A 151 21.32 -2.02 9.74
C GLN A 151 21.08 -1.03 8.59
N LEU A 152 20.43 -1.48 7.49
CA LEU A 152 20.08 -0.63 6.36
C LEU A 152 19.25 0.59 6.79
N VAL A 153 18.18 0.39 7.57
CA VAL A 153 17.33 1.51 8.05
C VAL A 153 18.10 2.44 8.99
N SER A 154 18.91 1.89 9.90
CA SER A 154 19.76 2.68 10.79
C SER A 154 20.76 3.54 10.00
N ASP A 155 21.42 2.96 9.01
CA ASP A 155 22.44 3.62 8.19
C ASP A 155 21.84 4.70 7.30
N ILE A 156 20.71 4.42 6.65
CA ILE A 156 19.95 5.42 5.89
C ILE A 156 19.56 6.58 6.82
N GLY A 157 19.02 6.28 8.00
CA GLY A 157 18.65 7.30 8.99
C GLY A 157 19.80 8.22 9.36
N ALA A 158 20.99 7.64 9.61
CA ALA A 158 22.19 8.38 9.97
C ALA A 158 22.75 9.24 8.83
N ASP A 159 22.81 8.71 7.62
CA ASP A 159 23.39 9.43 6.47
C ASP A 159 22.45 10.51 5.94
N VAL A 160 21.18 10.18 5.71
CA VAL A 160 20.18 11.15 5.26
C VAL A 160 20.00 12.28 6.27
N GLY A 161 20.09 11.97 7.57
CA GLY A 161 20.04 12.97 8.62
C GLY A 161 21.12 14.05 8.48
N LYS A 162 22.31 13.74 7.97
CA LYS A 162 23.41 14.71 7.77
C LYS A 162 23.09 15.74 6.70
N GLU A 163 22.36 15.34 5.67
CA GLU A 163 21.94 16.20 4.55
C GLU A 163 20.75 17.10 4.91
N MET A 164 20.02 16.76 5.98
CA MET A 164 18.83 17.49 6.42
C MET A 164 19.14 18.63 7.41
N SER A 165 18.33 19.68 7.35
CA SER A 165 18.27 20.72 8.39
C SER A 165 17.79 20.13 9.72
N MET A 166 17.97 20.85 10.83
CA MET A 166 17.54 20.37 12.15
C MET A 166 16.03 20.09 12.21
N SER A 167 15.19 20.95 11.59
CA SER A 167 13.73 20.76 11.58
C SER A 167 13.31 19.56 10.72
N GLN A 168 13.93 19.37 9.55
CA GLN A 168 13.74 18.20 8.70
C GLN A 168 14.14 16.91 9.41
N ARG A 169 15.33 16.91 10.04
CA ARG A 169 15.88 15.77 10.77
C ARG A 169 14.98 15.33 11.92
N LEU A 170 14.37 16.27 12.65
CA LEU A 170 13.45 15.93 13.73
C LEU A 170 12.21 15.20 13.21
N ARG A 171 11.58 15.68 12.12
CA ARG A 171 10.46 14.99 11.46
C ARG A 171 10.87 13.60 10.98
N PHE A 172 11.98 13.53 10.24
CA PHE A 172 12.52 12.30 9.66
C PHE A 172 12.89 11.25 10.73
N THR A 173 13.44 11.67 11.87
CA THR A 173 13.75 10.77 13.00
C THR A 173 12.50 10.09 13.54
N GLY A 174 11.37 10.81 13.58
CA GLY A 174 10.07 10.23 13.94
C GLY A 174 9.65 9.12 12.97
N ASP A 175 9.87 9.29 11.67
CA ASP A 175 9.53 8.29 10.67
C ASP A 175 10.49 7.10 10.64
N MET A 176 11.78 7.33 10.92
CA MET A 176 12.77 6.27 11.13
C MET A 176 12.46 5.41 12.36
N THR A 177 11.98 6.02 13.43
CA THR A 177 11.51 5.28 14.62
C THR A 177 10.35 4.36 14.28
N LYS A 178 9.39 4.84 13.47
CA LYS A 178 8.26 4.01 13.00
C LYS A 178 8.73 2.89 12.07
N ALA A 179 9.67 3.16 11.18
CA ALA A 179 10.24 2.14 10.29
C ALA A 179 10.94 1.02 11.09
N ALA A 180 11.74 1.37 12.10
CA ALA A 180 12.39 0.42 12.99
C ALA A 180 11.38 -0.43 13.78
N ALA A 181 10.30 0.19 14.28
CA ALA A 181 9.20 -0.53 14.90
C ALA A 181 8.52 -1.51 13.92
N GLY A 182 8.32 -1.08 12.67
CA GLY A 182 7.78 -1.92 11.59
C GLY A 182 8.65 -3.15 11.30
N ILE A 183 9.97 -3.00 11.27
CA ILE A 183 10.91 -4.13 11.11
C ILE A 183 10.83 -5.09 12.30
N THR A 184 10.71 -4.57 13.52
CA THR A 184 10.56 -5.39 14.73
C THR A 184 9.26 -6.20 14.69
N ILE A 185 8.16 -5.58 14.25
CA ILE A 185 6.89 -6.25 14.02
C ILE A 185 7.05 -7.35 12.95
N PHE A 186 7.72 -7.06 11.85
CA PHE A 186 7.99 -8.02 10.79
C PHE A 186 8.84 -9.21 11.28
N GLU A 187 9.89 -8.97 12.05
CA GLU A 187 10.70 -10.02 12.67
C GLU A 187 9.86 -10.93 13.57
N THR A 188 9.03 -10.35 14.45
CA THR A 188 8.13 -11.13 15.31
C THR A 188 7.16 -11.97 14.48
N ARG A 189 6.64 -11.41 13.38
CA ARG A 189 5.79 -12.15 12.43
C ARG A 189 6.56 -13.32 11.80
N MET A 190 7.80 -13.12 11.35
CA MET A 190 8.62 -14.17 10.77
C MET A 190 8.93 -15.28 11.77
N LYS A 191 9.25 -14.96 13.04
CA LYS A 191 9.44 -15.98 14.09
C LYS A 191 8.18 -16.83 14.29
N ARG A 192 7.04 -16.17 14.44
CA ARG A 192 5.74 -16.82 14.58
C ARG A 192 5.40 -17.70 13.36
N TRP A 193 5.70 -17.21 12.15
CA TRP A 193 5.50 -17.98 10.93
C TRP A 193 6.43 -19.17 10.82
N GLU A 194 7.70 -19.06 11.20
CA GLU A 194 8.68 -20.16 11.25
C GLU A 194 8.20 -21.29 12.18
N GLU A 195 7.61 -20.94 13.32
CA GLU A 195 6.97 -21.87 14.28
C GLU A 195 5.68 -22.52 13.72
N GLY A 196 5.23 -22.10 12.54
CA GLY A 196 3.99 -22.56 11.92
C GLY A 196 2.75 -21.90 12.48
N THR A 197 2.89 -20.85 13.27
CA THR A 197 1.80 -20.08 13.84
C THR A 197 1.37 -19.02 12.81
N VAL A 198 0.76 -19.51 11.73
CA VAL A 198 0.37 -18.76 10.52
C VAL A 198 -1.14 -18.87 10.33
N GLY A 199 -1.83 -17.75 10.09
CA GLY A 199 -3.24 -17.80 9.73
C GLY A 199 -3.47 -18.41 8.34
N GLU A 200 -4.63 -19.02 8.09
CA GLU A 200 -4.97 -19.70 6.81
C GLU A 200 -4.79 -18.82 5.55
N ASN A 201 -4.81 -17.50 5.71
CA ASN A 201 -4.69 -16.53 4.61
C ASN A 201 -3.59 -15.49 4.87
N ALA A 202 -2.50 -15.91 5.48
CA ALA A 202 -1.43 -15.03 5.87
C ALA A 202 -0.85 -14.26 4.66
N ASN A 203 -0.49 -13.00 4.91
CA ASN A 203 0.20 -12.15 3.95
C ASN A 203 1.35 -11.45 4.69
N PRO A 204 2.59 -11.51 4.15
CA PRO A 204 3.77 -11.10 4.91
C PRO A 204 3.81 -9.60 5.20
N PHE A 205 2.99 -8.81 4.52
CA PHE A 205 2.95 -7.35 4.64
C PHE A 205 1.78 -6.84 5.48
N TRP A 206 0.67 -7.60 5.50
CA TRP A 206 -0.62 -7.09 6.00
C TRP A 206 -1.19 -7.88 7.18
N ASP A 207 -0.52 -8.94 7.64
CA ASP A 207 -0.99 -9.75 8.77
C ASP A 207 -0.87 -8.94 10.08
N PRO A 208 -1.99 -8.52 10.73
CA PRO A 208 -1.95 -7.66 11.91
C PRO A 208 -1.17 -8.33 13.04
N SER A 209 -0.14 -7.65 13.54
CA SER A 209 0.84 -8.21 14.48
C SER A 209 0.34 -8.39 15.91
N GLU A 210 -0.76 -7.73 16.27
CA GLU A 210 -1.17 -7.57 17.66
C GLU A 210 -2.14 -8.63 18.17
N LYS A 211 -2.67 -9.46 17.29
CA LYS A 211 -3.56 -10.52 17.72
C LYS A 211 -2.82 -11.85 17.58
N ASP A 212 -2.58 -12.48 18.72
CA ASP A 212 -2.34 -13.92 18.80
C ASP A 212 -3.29 -14.59 17.80
N PRO A 213 -2.83 -15.42 16.85
CA PRO A 213 -3.72 -16.04 15.88
C PRO A 213 -4.78 -16.93 16.55
N SER A 214 -4.60 -17.30 17.82
CA SER A 214 -5.68 -17.87 18.65
C SER A 214 -6.69 -16.82 19.15
N ALA A 215 -6.29 -15.56 19.32
CA ALA A 215 -7.15 -14.41 19.64
C ALA A 215 -7.69 -13.65 18.41
N VAL A 216 -7.18 -13.93 17.20
CA VAL A 216 -7.91 -13.75 15.92
C VAL A 216 -8.71 -15.00 15.58
N GLN A 217 -9.15 -15.78 16.56
CA GLN A 217 -10.54 -16.19 16.47
C GLN A 217 -11.34 -14.89 16.52
N THR A 218 -11.60 -14.35 15.35
CA THR A 218 -12.65 -13.35 15.21
C THR A 218 -13.84 -13.93 15.94
N ASP A 219 -14.33 -13.19 16.92
CA ASP A 219 -15.63 -13.34 17.54
C ASP A 219 -16.75 -13.07 16.50
N SER A 220 -16.56 -13.59 15.29
CA SER A 220 -17.41 -13.48 14.12
C SER A 220 -18.45 -14.59 14.10
N GLY A 221 -18.53 -15.42 15.16
CA GLY A 221 -19.41 -16.58 15.18
C GLY A 221 -19.22 -17.43 13.92
N GLU A 222 -17.97 -17.78 13.60
CA GLU A 222 -17.69 -18.58 12.40
C GLU A 222 -18.45 -19.90 12.51
N ASP A 223 -19.35 -20.16 11.56
CA ASP A 223 -20.00 -21.46 11.45
C ASP A 223 -18.92 -22.48 11.08
N PRO A 224 -18.63 -23.48 11.94
CA PRO A 224 -17.64 -24.50 11.63
C PRO A 224 -18.00 -25.33 10.38
N ASN A 225 -19.26 -25.23 9.91
CA ASN A 225 -19.75 -25.88 8.70
C ASN A 225 -19.77 -24.93 7.48
N GLU A 226 -19.21 -23.72 7.55
CA GLU A 226 -19.12 -22.81 6.41
C GLU A 226 -18.31 -23.46 5.28
N HIS A 227 -18.88 -23.48 4.06
CA HIS A 227 -18.20 -24.06 2.89
C HIS A 227 -16.84 -23.37 2.65
N PRO A 228 -15.74 -24.09 2.37
CA PRO A 228 -14.40 -23.52 2.26
C PRO A 228 -14.29 -22.34 1.28
N ASP A 229 -14.98 -22.40 0.14
CA ASP A 229 -14.98 -21.30 -0.83
C ASP A 229 -15.71 -20.05 -0.34
N LEU A 230 -16.76 -20.21 0.47
CA LEU A 230 -17.49 -19.11 1.08
C LEU A 230 -16.63 -18.44 2.16
N LYS A 231 -16.02 -19.24 3.05
CA LYS A 231 -15.05 -18.75 4.04
C LYS A 231 -13.92 -17.97 3.36
N ARG A 232 -13.35 -18.52 2.27
CA ARG A 232 -12.30 -17.87 1.49
C ARG A 232 -12.76 -16.53 0.91
N ALA A 233 -13.93 -16.50 0.28
CA ALA A 233 -14.50 -15.29 -0.31
C ALA A 233 -14.78 -14.22 0.75
N ARG A 234 -15.33 -14.60 1.92
CA ARG A 234 -15.57 -13.70 3.06
C ARG A 234 -14.27 -13.04 3.52
N LEU A 235 -13.23 -13.81 3.76
CA LEU A 235 -11.94 -13.28 4.23
C LEU A 235 -11.25 -12.36 3.20
N GLU A 236 -11.40 -12.62 1.89
CA GLU A 236 -10.95 -11.68 0.85
C GLU A 236 -11.72 -10.37 0.93
N VAL A 237 -13.04 -10.46 0.97
CA VAL A 237 -13.90 -9.28 0.95
C VAL A 237 -13.66 -8.45 2.20
N GLU A 238 -13.57 -9.03 3.39
CA GLU A 238 -13.30 -8.28 4.62
C GLU A 238 -11.97 -7.52 4.58
N ARG A 239 -10.96 -8.11 3.92
CA ARG A 239 -9.66 -7.46 3.72
C ARG A 239 -9.75 -6.28 2.76
N TRP A 240 -10.41 -6.45 1.62
CA TRP A 240 -10.42 -5.47 0.53
C TRP A 240 -11.53 -4.43 0.65
N SER A 241 -12.68 -4.79 1.23
CA SER A 241 -13.86 -3.92 1.32
C SER A 241 -13.56 -2.65 2.10
N LEU A 242 -12.71 -2.75 3.14
CA LEU A 242 -12.29 -1.58 3.91
C LEU A 242 -11.51 -0.55 3.08
N TRP A 243 -10.82 -0.97 2.01
CA TRP A 243 -10.10 -0.05 1.13
C TRP A 243 -11.02 0.52 0.05
N GLU A 244 -11.83 -0.31 -0.59
CA GLU A 244 -12.68 0.11 -1.71
C GLU A 244 -13.77 1.12 -1.32
N VAL A 245 -14.23 1.08 -0.06
CA VAL A 245 -15.34 1.93 0.42
C VAL A 245 -14.90 3.10 1.31
N ASN A 246 -13.60 3.23 1.59
CA ASN A 246 -13.06 4.25 2.48
C ASN A 246 -12.58 5.49 1.72
N ILE A 247 -13.42 5.99 0.81
CA ILE A 247 -13.16 7.20 0.02
C ILE A 247 -12.93 8.43 0.91
N ASP A 248 -13.58 8.48 2.07
CA ASP A 248 -13.46 9.54 3.07
C ASP A 248 -12.12 9.55 3.82
N GLY A 249 -11.32 8.47 3.71
CA GLY A 249 -9.97 8.42 4.27
C GLY A 249 -9.01 9.41 3.61
N GLU A 250 -9.24 9.73 2.34
CA GLU A 250 -8.41 10.64 1.53
C GLU A 250 -8.80 12.11 1.68
N TRP A 251 -10.03 12.40 2.14
CA TRP A 251 -10.56 13.76 2.20
C TRP A 251 -9.72 14.76 3.01
N PRO A 252 -9.16 14.44 4.19
CA PRO A 252 -8.34 15.40 4.91
C PRO A 252 -7.04 15.76 4.16
N GLU A 253 -6.50 14.81 3.39
CA GLU A 253 -5.34 15.09 2.52
C GLU A 253 -5.76 15.96 1.33
N TYR A 254 -6.96 15.75 0.77
CA TYR A 254 -7.52 16.63 -0.25
C TYR A 254 -7.69 18.07 0.27
N VAL A 255 -8.26 18.27 1.47
CA VAL A 255 -8.39 19.61 2.09
C VAL A 255 -7.02 20.28 2.23
N LYS A 256 -6.02 19.54 2.73
CA LYS A 256 -4.65 20.05 2.88
C LYS A 256 -4.09 20.53 1.53
N ARG A 257 -4.16 19.67 0.50
CA ARG A 257 -3.67 20.00 -0.85
C ARG A 257 -4.42 21.15 -1.49
N ALA A 258 -5.74 21.21 -1.33
CA ALA A 258 -6.55 22.32 -1.83
C ALA A 258 -6.17 23.64 -1.15
N GLY A 259 -5.94 23.61 0.17
CA GLY A 259 -5.50 24.78 0.93
C GLY A 259 -4.11 25.27 0.50
N GLU A 260 -3.19 24.36 0.19
CA GLU A 260 -1.87 24.69 -0.37
C GLU A 260 -1.99 25.23 -1.81
N TYR A 261 -2.80 24.58 -2.65
CA TYR A 261 -2.96 24.92 -4.07
C TYR A 261 -3.65 26.27 -4.32
N TYR A 262 -4.70 26.58 -3.54
CA TYR A 262 -5.45 27.81 -3.67
C TYR A 262 -5.02 28.91 -2.67
N GLU A 263 -4.03 28.62 -1.83
CA GLU A 263 -3.57 29.51 -0.75
C GLU A 263 -4.72 29.96 0.17
N PHE A 264 -5.41 29.01 0.79
CA PHE A 264 -6.56 29.30 1.66
C PHE A 264 -6.18 30.23 2.82
N ASP A 265 -7.02 31.24 3.06
CA ASP A 265 -6.97 32.05 4.27
C ASP A 265 -7.54 31.29 5.49
N GLU A 266 -7.40 31.87 6.69
CA GLU A 266 -7.86 31.22 7.93
C GLU A 266 -9.39 30.97 7.95
N LYS A 267 -10.19 31.81 7.28
CA LYS A 267 -11.64 31.62 7.20
C LYS A 267 -11.97 30.44 6.28
N GLN A 268 -11.29 30.34 5.14
CA GLN A 268 -11.41 29.24 4.18
C GLN A 268 -10.94 27.92 4.78
N LYS A 269 -9.83 27.89 5.51
CA LYS A 269 -9.37 26.69 6.24
C LYS A 269 -10.41 26.21 7.25
N THR A 270 -10.94 27.12 8.07
CA THR A 270 -12.00 26.79 9.04
C THR A 270 -13.25 26.26 8.35
N ALA A 271 -13.65 26.86 7.22
CA ALA A 271 -14.78 26.40 6.42
C ALA A 271 -14.52 25.01 5.81
N ALA A 272 -13.31 24.76 5.30
CA ALA A 272 -12.91 23.48 4.74
C ALA A 272 -12.94 22.35 5.79
N GLU A 273 -12.46 22.61 7.01
CA GLU A 273 -12.55 21.67 8.12
C GLU A 273 -14.00 21.37 8.53
N ALA A 274 -14.87 22.39 8.53
CA ALA A 274 -16.29 22.20 8.79
C ALA A 274 -16.97 21.35 7.70
N ILE A 275 -16.66 21.59 6.42
CA ILE A 275 -17.13 20.77 5.29
C ILE A 275 -16.66 19.33 5.44
N LEU A 276 -15.37 19.12 5.72
CA LEU A 276 -14.77 17.80 5.93
C LEU A 276 -15.50 17.03 7.03
N LYS A 277 -15.67 17.65 8.20
CA LYS A 277 -16.37 17.04 9.33
C LYS A 277 -17.81 16.66 8.97
N GLN A 278 -18.55 17.57 8.36
CA GLN A 278 -19.95 17.33 7.95
C GLN A 278 -20.05 16.17 6.94
N CYS A 279 -19.16 16.13 5.93
CA CYS A 279 -19.16 15.05 4.96
C CYS A 279 -18.75 13.72 5.60
N GLN A 280 -17.78 13.71 6.52
CA GLN A 280 -17.40 12.49 7.25
C GLN A 280 -18.54 11.93 8.11
N GLU A 281 -19.31 12.79 8.76
CA GLU A 281 -20.51 12.40 9.49
C GLU A 281 -21.56 11.77 8.55
N ARG A 282 -21.81 12.38 7.39
CA ARG A 282 -22.72 11.83 6.36
C ARG A 282 -22.21 10.50 5.79
N ALA A 283 -20.92 10.38 5.53
CA ALA A 283 -20.31 9.14 5.08
C ALA A 283 -20.46 8.04 6.14
N GLY A 284 -20.30 8.40 7.42
CA GLY A 284 -20.57 7.49 8.55
C GLY A 284 -22.02 7.02 8.60
N ALA A 285 -22.98 7.90 8.32
CA ALA A 285 -24.40 7.55 8.25
C ALA A 285 -24.72 6.61 7.07
N ILE A 286 -24.11 6.83 5.89
CA ILE A 286 -24.24 5.95 4.73
C ILE A 286 -23.63 4.56 5.03
N LYS A 287 -22.46 4.53 5.65
CA LYS A 287 -21.73 3.31 6.05
C LYS A 287 -22.34 2.65 7.29
N SER A 288 -23.66 2.56 7.35
CA SER A 288 -24.36 1.87 8.42
C SER A 288 -23.93 0.38 8.48
N PRO A 289 -24.15 -0.31 9.61
CA PRO A 289 -23.88 -1.74 9.70
C PRO A 289 -24.62 -2.55 8.63
N GLU A 290 -25.87 -2.19 8.33
CA GLU A 290 -26.68 -2.83 7.29
C GLU A 290 -26.08 -2.62 5.89
N TRP A 291 -25.70 -1.39 5.55
CA TRP A 291 -25.07 -1.10 4.27
C TRP A 291 -23.76 -1.87 4.11
N THR A 292 -22.95 -1.92 5.17
CA THR A 292 -21.66 -2.63 5.19
C THR A 292 -21.86 -4.13 4.97
N ASP A 293 -22.86 -4.72 5.63
CA ASP A 293 -23.22 -6.12 5.45
C ASP A 293 -23.70 -6.41 4.03
N ARG A 294 -24.55 -5.54 3.45
CA ARG A 294 -25.00 -5.67 2.05
C ARG A 294 -23.84 -5.60 1.06
N VAL A 295 -22.92 -4.66 1.23
CA VAL A 295 -21.70 -4.57 0.42
C VAL A 295 -20.89 -5.86 0.54
N LYS A 296 -20.65 -6.35 1.77
CA LYS A 296 -19.92 -7.59 2.00
C LYS A 296 -20.58 -8.78 1.29
N LYS A 297 -21.88 -9.00 1.51
CA LYS A 297 -22.64 -10.09 0.87
C LYS A 297 -22.57 -10.03 -0.65
N ASN A 298 -22.78 -8.85 -1.23
CA ASN A 298 -22.68 -8.64 -2.67
C ASN A 298 -21.29 -8.99 -3.20
N ARG A 299 -20.22 -8.51 -2.56
CA ARG A 299 -18.83 -8.79 -2.98
C ARG A 299 -18.45 -10.26 -2.78
N ILE A 300 -18.94 -10.92 -1.72
CA ILE A 300 -18.75 -12.35 -1.48
C ILE A 300 -19.40 -13.15 -2.61
N ALA A 301 -20.66 -12.86 -2.93
CA ALA A 301 -21.37 -13.48 -4.06
C ALA A 301 -20.62 -13.23 -5.38
N ARG A 302 -20.09 -12.02 -5.59
CA ARG A 302 -19.31 -11.71 -6.80
C ARG A 302 -18.01 -12.52 -6.88
N ARG A 303 -17.34 -12.78 -5.76
CA ARG A 303 -16.15 -13.64 -5.70
C ARG A 303 -16.48 -15.10 -6.00
N LEU A 304 -17.59 -15.61 -5.45
CA LEU A 304 -18.05 -16.98 -5.73
C LEU A 304 -18.41 -17.18 -7.21
N THR A 305 -19.11 -16.20 -7.81
CA THR A 305 -19.44 -16.25 -9.25
C THR A 305 -18.19 -16.23 -10.14
N ARG A 306 -17.12 -15.52 -9.75
CA ARG A 306 -15.85 -15.51 -10.50
C ARG A 306 -15.16 -16.87 -10.56
N ARG A 307 -15.36 -17.72 -9.56
CA ARG A 307 -14.82 -19.09 -9.49
C ARG A 307 -15.76 -20.14 -10.08
N SER A 308 -16.96 -19.73 -10.48
CA SER A 308 -17.95 -20.61 -11.11
C SER A 308 -17.64 -20.79 -12.60
N ARG A 309 -18.43 -21.62 -13.29
CA ARG A 309 -18.33 -21.82 -14.75
C ARG A 309 -18.47 -20.48 -15.50
N ASP A 310 -17.90 -20.42 -16.70
CA ASP A 310 -17.84 -19.20 -17.52
C ASP A 310 -19.23 -18.56 -17.73
N GLU A 311 -20.29 -19.36 -17.88
CA GLU A 311 -21.65 -18.84 -18.06
C GLU A 311 -22.16 -18.06 -16.84
N ILE A 312 -21.71 -18.42 -15.63
CA ILE A 312 -22.05 -17.72 -14.38
C ILE A 312 -21.10 -16.54 -14.16
N ARG A 313 -19.83 -16.68 -14.52
CA ARG A 313 -18.80 -15.65 -14.31
C ARG A 313 -19.11 -14.35 -15.06
N GLU A 314 -19.60 -14.48 -16.28
CA GLU A 314 -19.89 -13.38 -17.22
C GLU A 314 -21.39 -13.22 -17.52
N GLY A 315 -22.22 -14.04 -16.89
CA GLY A 315 -23.67 -14.06 -17.13
C GLY A 315 -24.47 -12.96 -16.41
N PRO A 316 -25.82 -13.02 -16.54
CA PRO A 316 -26.73 -12.03 -15.98
C PRO A 316 -26.60 -11.86 -14.45
N VAL A 317 -26.24 -12.92 -13.72
CA VAL A 317 -26.05 -12.86 -12.26
C VAL A 317 -24.86 -11.98 -11.89
N ALA A 318 -23.73 -12.12 -12.59
CA ALA A 318 -22.55 -11.29 -12.36
C ALA A 318 -22.86 -9.81 -12.64
N PHE A 319 -23.56 -9.53 -13.73
CA PHE A 319 -24.00 -8.18 -14.07
C PHE A 319 -24.94 -7.57 -13.01
N ALA A 320 -25.91 -8.34 -12.52
CA ALA A 320 -26.82 -7.89 -11.46
C ALA A 320 -26.08 -7.56 -10.15
N LEU A 321 -25.08 -8.38 -9.77
CA LEU A 321 -24.24 -8.12 -8.60
C LEU A 321 -23.41 -6.84 -8.76
N ASP A 322 -22.86 -6.61 -9.96
CA ASP A 322 -22.07 -5.41 -10.24
C ASP A 322 -22.96 -4.14 -10.28
N GLN A 323 -24.18 -4.22 -10.83
CA GLN A 323 -25.15 -3.13 -10.75
C GLN A 323 -25.58 -2.79 -9.32
N GLU A 324 -25.85 -3.80 -8.49
CA GLU A 324 -26.21 -3.56 -7.10
C GLU A 324 -25.05 -2.89 -6.34
N TYR A 325 -23.81 -3.30 -6.60
CA TYR A 325 -22.65 -2.68 -5.96
C TYR A 325 -22.47 -1.22 -6.35
N GLU A 326 -22.61 -0.90 -7.63
CA GLU A 326 -22.58 0.49 -8.08
C GLU A 326 -23.72 1.30 -7.44
N ARG A 327 -24.91 0.72 -7.28
CA ARG A 327 -26.01 1.37 -6.54
C ARG A 327 -25.65 1.60 -5.06
N LEU A 328 -25.00 0.64 -4.40
CA LEU A 328 -24.56 0.76 -3.01
C LEU A 328 -23.47 1.83 -2.84
N ARG A 329 -22.54 1.95 -3.81
CA ARG A 329 -21.42 2.92 -3.77
C ARG A 329 -21.81 4.32 -4.20
N ARG A 330 -22.81 4.47 -5.07
CA ARG A 330 -23.21 5.75 -5.63
C ARG A 330 -23.41 6.87 -4.59
N PRO A 331 -24.08 6.66 -3.44
CA PRO A 331 -24.20 7.72 -2.44
C PRO A 331 -22.86 8.23 -1.88
N LEU A 332 -21.86 7.35 -1.75
CA LEU A 332 -20.52 7.75 -1.33
C LEU A 332 -19.76 8.49 -2.43
N GLN A 333 -19.92 8.09 -3.70
CA GLN A 333 -19.33 8.78 -4.84
C GLN A 333 -19.94 10.18 -5.04
N GLU A 334 -21.26 10.30 -4.91
CA GLU A 334 -21.97 11.58 -4.95
C GLU A 334 -21.53 12.49 -3.80
N LEU A 335 -21.35 11.93 -2.60
CA LEU A 335 -20.84 12.67 -1.45
C LEU A 335 -19.37 13.10 -1.62
N ASP A 336 -18.52 12.28 -2.25
CA ASP A 336 -17.14 12.64 -2.59
C ASP A 336 -17.10 13.78 -3.62
N ALA A 337 -17.94 13.71 -4.67
CA ALA A 337 -18.07 14.78 -5.66
C ALA A 337 -18.60 16.08 -5.04
N GLU A 338 -19.60 15.99 -4.15
CA GLU A 338 -20.11 17.14 -3.41
C GLU A 338 -19.03 17.75 -2.51
N PHE A 339 -18.30 16.91 -1.77
CA PHE A 339 -17.21 17.33 -0.90
C PHE A 339 -16.16 18.11 -1.70
N LYS A 340 -15.62 17.52 -2.78
CA LYS A 340 -14.60 18.16 -3.62
C LYS A 340 -15.09 19.48 -4.21
N ARG A 341 -16.30 19.50 -4.77
CA ARG A 341 -16.94 20.72 -5.29
C ARG A 341 -17.02 21.82 -4.24
N ARG A 342 -17.49 21.50 -3.02
CA ARG A 342 -17.63 22.50 -1.94
C ARG A 342 -16.28 23.05 -1.50
N ILE A 343 -15.23 22.24 -1.50
CA ILE A 343 -13.86 22.68 -1.21
C ILE A 343 -13.35 23.59 -2.35
N ASP A 344 -13.58 23.22 -3.61
CA ASP A 344 -13.15 24.00 -4.80
C ASP A 344 -13.94 25.30 -5.00
N GLU A 345 -15.07 25.47 -4.31
CA GLU A 345 -15.89 26.70 -4.28
C GLU A 345 -15.45 27.70 -3.19
N LEU A 346 -14.66 27.28 -2.18
CA LEU A 346 -14.13 28.18 -1.15
C LEU A 346 -13.20 29.28 -1.67
N PRO A 347 -12.26 29.02 -2.62
CA PRO A 347 -11.37 30.06 -3.11
C PRO A 347 -12.10 31.08 -3.97
N ASP A 348 -11.71 32.34 -3.84
CA ASP A 348 -12.30 33.42 -4.62
C ASP A 348 -11.89 33.36 -6.10
N ALA A 349 -12.43 34.27 -6.92
CA ALA A 349 -12.11 34.32 -8.34
C ALA A 349 -10.62 34.59 -8.61
N ARG A 350 -9.95 35.35 -7.73
CA ARG A 350 -8.53 35.70 -7.87
C ARG A 350 -7.63 34.51 -7.52
N GLN A 351 -7.89 33.82 -6.41
CA GLN A 351 -7.19 32.60 -6.01
C GLN A 351 -7.33 31.51 -7.07
N ARG A 352 -8.55 31.30 -7.61
CA ARG A 352 -8.76 30.32 -8.68
C ARG A 352 -8.01 30.67 -9.97
N ALA A 353 -7.98 31.94 -10.37
CA ALA A 353 -7.21 32.39 -11.52
C ALA A 353 -5.69 32.18 -11.30
N ALA A 354 -5.17 32.60 -10.15
CA ALA A 354 -3.76 32.42 -9.80
C ALA A 354 -3.35 30.93 -9.78
N ALA A 355 -4.16 30.07 -9.17
CA ALA A 355 -3.90 28.64 -9.13
C ALA A 355 -3.93 27.99 -10.53
N LYS A 356 -4.87 28.39 -11.40
CA LYS A 356 -4.91 27.95 -12.80
C LYS A 356 -3.68 28.37 -13.59
N ASP A 357 -3.24 29.62 -13.43
CA ASP A 357 -2.05 30.13 -14.12
C ASP A 357 -0.78 29.43 -13.62
N ALA A 358 -0.67 29.17 -12.32
CA ALA A 358 0.41 28.38 -11.75
C ALA A 358 0.42 26.94 -12.29
N ALA A 359 -0.75 26.29 -12.39
CA ALA A 359 -0.86 24.95 -12.97
C ALA A 359 -0.50 24.94 -14.46
N ARG A 360 -0.95 25.95 -15.23
CA ARG A 360 -0.61 26.10 -16.65
C ARG A 360 0.90 26.29 -16.84
N GLN A 361 1.52 27.14 -16.02
CA GLN A 361 2.98 27.34 -16.05
C GLN A 361 3.73 26.05 -15.72
N MET A 362 3.34 25.36 -14.64
CA MET A 362 3.96 24.09 -14.24
C MET A 362 3.88 23.04 -15.36
N LEU A 363 2.77 22.95 -16.09
CA LEU A 363 2.62 22.01 -17.21
C LEU A 363 3.41 22.45 -18.44
N SER A 364 3.43 23.75 -18.73
CA SER A 364 4.27 24.33 -19.79
C SER A 364 5.75 24.07 -19.55
N ASP A 365 6.23 24.24 -18.32
CA ASP A 365 7.61 23.95 -17.93
C ASP A 365 7.97 22.47 -18.08
N ARG A 366 6.96 21.59 -18.09
CA ARG A 366 7.09 20.14 -18.37
C ARG A 366 6.89 19.79 -19.85
N GLY A 367 6.83 20.79 -20.73
CA GLY A 367 6.76 20.61 -22.18
C GLY A 367 5.34 20.53 -22.75
N MET A 368 4.29 20.78 -21.96
CA MET A 368 2.91 20.81 -22.46
C MET A 368 2.58 22.20 -23.02
N GLN A 369 2.56 22.33 -24.35
CA GLN A 369 2.38 23.63 -25.02
C GLN A 369 0.99 24.27 -24.79
N GLU A 370 -0.08 23.47 -24.67
CA GLU A 370 -1.45 23.95 -24.45
C GLU A 370 -2.17 23.11 -23.37
N PRO A 371 -2.00 23.44 -22.09
CA PRO A 371 -2.62 22.70 -21.00
C PRO A 371 -4.16 22.87 -20.99
N PRO A 372 -4.95 21.79 -20.84
CA PRO A 372 -6.42 21.86 -20.86
C PRO A 372 -7.00 22.30 -19.50
N ILE A 373 -6.66 23.51 -19.01
CA ILE A 373 -7.04 24.02 -17.67
C ILE A 373 -7.53 25.47 -17.69
#